data_AF-A0A183EW18-F1
#
_entry.id   AF-A0A183EW18-F1
#
_cell.length_a   1.000
_cell.length_b   1.000
_cell.length_c   1.000
_cell.angle_alpha   90.00
_cell.angle_beta   90.00
_cell.angle_gamma   90.00
#
_symmetry.space_group_name_H-M   'P 1'
#
loop_
_entity.id
_entity.type
_entity.pdbx_description
1 polymer ?
#
loop_
_entity_poly.entity_id
_entity_poly.type
_entity_poly.pdbx_seq_one_letter_code
_entity_poly.pdbx_strand_id
1 'polypeptide(L)'
;MDDLKGRCIVEYHGAELFPQRWFDFVFVLRCNNTVLYDRLAARNYSDKKIRTNIECEIFEVLLEEARESYDEKIVYELQNETPEDLSKNLEFICNLVSQWKTEE
;
A
#
# COMPACT_ATOMS: atom_id res chain seq x y z
N MET A 1 -3.62 -9.60 27.84
CA MET A 1 -2.92 -8.79 26.82
C MET A 1 -2.31 -9.75 25.81
N ASP A 2 -3.15 -10.55 25.14
CA ASP A 2 -2.73 -11.62 24.21
C ASP A 2 -3.63 -11.62 22.94
N ASP A 3 -4.39 -10.53 22.73
CA ASP A 3 -5.44 -10.41 21.70
C ASP A 3 -4.94 -9.86 20.35
N LEU A 4 -3.63 -9.60 20.22
CA LEU A 4 -3.01 -9.13 18.96
C LEU A 4 -2.40 -10.29 18.14
N LYS A 5 -2.71 -11.56 18.44
CA LYS A 5 -2.25 -12.71 17.66
C LYS A 5 -2.95 -12.71 16.29
N GLY A 6 -2.36 -11.98 15.35
CA GLY A 6 -2.87 -11.81 13.98
C GLY A 6 -3.92 -10.68 13.87
N ARG A 7 -4.31 -10.36 12.63
CA ARG A 7 -5.28 -9.28 12.27
C ARG A 7 -4.77 -7.86 12.56
N CYS A 8 -3.51 -7.62 12.27
CA CYS A 8 -2.93 -6.27 12.34
C CYS A 8 -2.95 -5.63 10.95
N ILE A 9 -3.24 -4.34 10.88
CA ILE A 9 -3.03 -3.52 9.69
C ILE A 9 -1.77 -2.71 9.93
N VAL A 10 -0.79 -2.84 9.03
CA VAL A 10 0.46 -2.08 9.09
C VAL A 10 0.48 -1.11 7.92
N GLU A 11 0.74 0.16 8.21
CA GLU A 11 0.88 1.21 7.20
C GLU A 11 2.31 1.75 7.25
N TYR A 12 3.03 1.61 6.14
CA TYR A 12 4.36 2.17 5.97
C TYR A 12 4.65 2.45 4.49
N HIS A 13 5.64 3.28 4.21
CA HIS A 13 6.06 3.66 2.85
C HIS A 13 7.26 2.82 2.38
N GLY A 14 7.31 1.55 2.80
CA GLY A 14 8.39 0.60 2.54
C GLY A 14 8.01 -0.80 3.02
N ALA A 15 8.55 -1.80 2.35
CA ALA A 15 8.20 -3.21 2.45
C ALA A 15 9.39 -4.06 2.95
N GLU A 16 10.63 -3.66 2.66
CA GLU A 16 11.86 -4.44 2.87
C GLU A 16 12.20 -4.70 4.35
N LEU A 17 11.75 -3.83 5.25
CA LEU A 17 12.14 -3.86 6.65
C LEU A 17 11.44 -4.96 7.45
N PHE A 18 10.40 -5.57 6.89
CA PHE A 18 9.53 -6.49 7.62
C PHE A 18 9.77 -7.95 7.20
N PRO A 19 9.76 -8.90 8.15
CA PRO A 19 9.83 -10.32 7.81
C PRO A 19 8.67 -10.75 6.92
N GLN A 20 8.95 -11.46 5.83
CA GLN A 20 7.95 -11.97 4.88
C GLN A 20 6.76 -12.68 5.55
N ARG A 21 7.05 -13.48 6.59
CA ARG A 21 6.06 -14.24 7.37
C ARG A 21 5.05 -13.40 8.16
N TRP A 22 5.16 -12.07 8.17
CA TRP A 22 4.24 -11.20 8.91
C TRP A 22 2.95 -10.92 8.16
N PHE A 23 2.94 -11.04 6.83
CA PHE A 23 1.85 -10.56 6.01
C PHE A 23 1.24 -11.67 5.17
N ASP A 24 -0.07 -11.83 5.32
CA ASP A 24 -0.90 -12.65 4.45
C ASP A 24 -1.26 -11.90 3.15
N PHE A 25 -1.28 -10.57 3.22
CA PHE A 25 -1.62 -9.65 2.14
C PHE A 25 -0.76 -8.39 2.19
N VAL A 26 -0.32 -7.91 1.03
CA VAL A 26 0.42 -6.66 0.85
C VAL A 26 -0.30 -5.82 -0.20
N PHE A 27 -0.68 -4.60 0.16
CA PHE A 27 -1.37 -3.69 -0.73
C PHE A 27 -0.48 -2.48 -1.03
N VAL A 28 -0.16 -2.27 -2.31
CA VAL A 28 0.60 -1.11 -2.78
C VAL A 28 -0.39 -0.13 -3.41
N LEU A 29 -0.55 1.03 -2.76
CA LEU A 29 -1.43 2.09 -3.27
C LEU A 29 -0.72 2.90 -4.36
N ARG A 30 -1.38 3.08 -5.49
CA ARG A 30 -0.89 3.87 -6.64
C ARG A 30 -1.73 5.12 -6.85
N CYS A 31 -1.11 6.15 -7.41
CA CYS A 31 -1.79 7.42 -7.67
C CYS A 31 -1.18 8.13 -8.87
N ASN A 32 -2.00 8.72 -9.75
CA ASN A 32 -1.50 9.59 -10.79
C ASN A 32 -0.62 10.72 -10.23
N ASN A 33 0.52 10.97 -10.87
CA ASN A 33 1.49 11.96 -10.45
C ASN A 33 0.92 13.36 -10.26
N THR A 34 -0.05 13.77 -11.08
CA THR A 34 -0.69 15.09 -10.97
C THR A 34 -1.49 15.19 -9.68
N VAL A 35 -2.30 14.17 -9.40
CA VAL A 35 -3.12 14.09 -8.18
C VAL A 35 -2.22 13.98 -6.94
N LEU A 36 -1.15 13.18 -7.03
CA LEU A 36 -0.19 13.02 -5.95
C LEU A 36 0.56 14.34 -5.67
N TYR A 37 0.93 15.08 -6.71
CA TYR A 37 1.58 16.39 -6.58
C TYR A 37 0.67 17.36 -5.80
N ASP A 38 -0.58 17.49 -6.21
CA ASP A 38 -1.55 18.39 -5.56
C ASP A 38 -1.75 18.02 -4.08
N ARG A 39 -1.82 16.71 -3.77
CA ARG A 39 -1.93 16.22 -2.40
C ARG A 39 -0.69 16.54 -1.55
N LEU A 40 0.51 16.38 -2.09
CA LEU A 40 1.76 16.68 -1.38
C LEU A 40 1.97 18.18 -1.20
N ALA A 41 1.61 18.98 -2.21
CA ALA A 41 1.63 20.44 -2.14
C ALA A 41 0.65 20.94 -1.06
N ALA A 42 -0.57 20.41 -1.01
CA ALA A 42 -1.55 20.74 0.03
C ALA A 42 -1.07 20.36 1.45
N ARG A 43 -0.14 19.40 1.58
CA ARG A 43 0.52 19.04 2.85
C ARG A 43 1.70 19.93 3.22
N ASN A 44 1.95 21.02 2.48
CA ASN A 44 3.10 21.92 2.65
C ASN A 44 4.47 21.22 2.57
N TYR A 45 4.60 20.24 1.68
CA TYR A 45 5.90 19.63 1.42
C TYR A 45 6.76 20.61 0.59
N SER A 46 8.07 20.65 0.85
CA SER A 46 8.99 21.43 0.01
C SER A 46 9.02 20.86 -1.41
N ASP A 47 9.21 21.70 -2.42
CA ASP A 47 9.32 21.29 -3.84
C ASP A 47 10.29 20.13 -4.07
N LYS A 48 11.45 20.15 -3.38
CA LYS A 48 12.44 19.07 -3.44
C LYS A 48 11.83 17.74 -2.99
N LYS A 49 11.13 17.74 -1.85
CA LYS A 49 10.49 16.54 -1.29
C LYS A 49 9.35 16.05 -2.17
N ILE A 50 8.53 16.98 -2.70
CA ILE A 50 7.47 16.63 -3.65
C ILE A 50 8.07 15.92 -4.87
N ARG A 51 9.07 16.54 -5.51
CA ARG A 51 9.75 15.98 -6.67
C ARG A 51 10.29 14.58 -6.41
N THR A 52 10.97 14.36 -5.29
CA THR A 52 11.48 13.02 -4.93
C THR A 52 10.35 12.01 -4.78
N ASN A 53 9.23 12.37 -4.15
CA ASN A 53 8.10 11.44 -4.00
C ASN A 53 7.42 11.13 -5.34
N ILE A 54 7.29 12.13 -6.22
CA ILE A 54 6.77 11.92 -7.58
C ILE A 54 7.72 11.04 -8.40
N GLU A 55 9.02 11.26 -8.33
CA GLU A 55 10.02 10.41 -8.98
C GLU A 55 9.92 8.96 -8.46
N CYS A 56 9.79 8.77 -7.14
CA CYS A 56 9.56 7.44 -6.55
C CYS A 56 8.30 6.74 -7.08
N GLU A 57 7.19 7.47 -7.25
CA GLU A 57 5.94 6.93 -7.80
C GLU A 57 6.07 6.59 -9.30
N ILE A 58 6.75 7.43 -10.07
CA ILE A 58 7.02 7.22 -11.51
C ILE A 58 7.85 5.96 -11.75
N PHE A 59 8.88 5.76 -10.93
CA PHE A 59 9.76 4.60 -11.03
C PHE A 59 9.20 3.35 -10.34
N GLU A 60 7.98 3.41 -9.82
CA GLU A 60 7.30 2.29 -9.17
C GLU A 60 8.11 1.65 -8.03
N VAL A 61 8.96 2.44 -7.36
CA VAL A 61 9.97 1.93 -6.41
C VAL A 61 9.34 1.04 -5.34
N LEU A 62 8.20 1.46 -4.77
CA LEU A 62 7.52 0.70 -3.72
C LEU A 62 6.82 -0.56 -4.24
N LEU A 63 6.38 -0.56 -5.50
CA LEU A 63 5.76 -1.72 -6.12
C LEU A 63 6.81 -2.79 -6.43
N GLU A 64 7.95 -2.37 -7.00
CA GLU A 64 9.09 -3.26 -7.22
C GLU A 64 9.60 -3.83 -5.90
N GLU A 65 9.80 -2.98 -4.88
CA GLU A 65 10.24 -3.40 -3.55
C GLU A 65 9.29 -4.43 -2.92
N ALA A 66 7.97 -4.23 -3.04
CA ALA A 66 6.99 -5.19 -2.54
C ALA A 66 7.04 -6.52 -3.30
N ARG A 67 7.20 -6.50 -4.63
CA ARG A 67 7.31 -7.72 -5.45
C ARG A 67 8.61 -8.48 -5.23
N GLU A 68 9.70 -7.78 -4.92
CA GLU A 68 10.98 -8.41 -4.57
C GLU A 68 10.96 -8.97 -3.14
N SER A 69 10.24 -8.29 -2.23
CA SER A 69 10.19 -8.65 -0.82
C SER A 69 9.14 -9.71 -0.50
N TYR A 70 8.09 -9.93 -1.29
CA TYR A 70 6.99 -10.84 -0.98
C TYR A 70 6.60 -11.72 -2.17
N ASP A 71 5.83 -12.79 -1.93
CA ASP A 71 5.28 -13.60 -3.02
C ASP A 71 4.31 -12.73 -3.84
N GLU A 72 4.51 -12.68 -5.16
CA GLU A 72 3.69 -11.88 -6.08
C GLU A 72 2.19 -12.17 -5.93
N LYS A 73 1.80 -13.37 -5.49
CA LYS A 73 0.38 -13.75 -5.26
C LYS A 73 -0.28 -13.01 -4.11
N ILE A 74 0.50 -12.49 -3.16
CA ILE A 74 -0.02 -11.74 -2.01
C ILE A 74 0.16 -10.23 -2.17
N VAL A 75 0.78 -9.77 -3.26
CA VAL A 75 1.00 -8.36 -3.56
C VAL A 75 -0.08 -7.85 -4.51
N TYR A 76 -0.85 -6.88 -4.06
CA TYR A 76 -1.95 -6.28 -4.80
C TYR A 76 -1.69 -4.78 -5.04
N GLU A 77 -1.82 -4.37 -6.29
CA GLU A 77 -1.72 -2.98 -6.70
C GLU A 77 -3.13 -2.35 -6.71
N LEU A 78 -3.32 -1.24 -6.00
CA LEU A 78 -4.62 -0.58 -5.86
C LEU A 78 -4.54 0.90 -6.25
N GLN A 79 -5.34 1.32 -7.23
CA GLN A 79 -5.46 2.74 -7.57
C GLN A 79 -6.20 3.48 -6.46
N ASN A 80 -5.71 4.65 -6.03
CA ASN A 80 -6.31 5.41 -4.93
C ASN A 80 -6.30 6.94 -5.15
N GLU A 81 -7.03 7.40 -6.16
CA GLU A 81 -7.07 8.81 -6.58
C GLU A 81 -8.33 9.54 -6.10
N THR A 82 -9.44 8.83 -6.08
CA THR A 82 -10.76 9.40 -5.80
C THR A 82 -11.41 8.77 -4.57
N PRO A 83 -12.41 9.43 -3.95
CA PRO A 83 -13.22 8.81 -2.90
C PRO A 83 -13.94 7.52 -3.34
N GLU A 84 -14.28 7.43 -4.62
CA GLU A 84 -14.84 6.23 -5.23
C GLU A 84 -13.83 5.09 -5.25
N ASP A 85 -12.56 5.38 -5.57
CA ASP A 85 -11.48 4.38 -5.50
C ASP A 85 -11.27 3.88 -4.08
N LEU A 86 -11.29 4.79 -3.09
CA LEU A 86 -11.22 4.41 -1.68
C LEU A 86 -12.34 3.43 -1.31
N SER A 87 -13.57 3.71 -1.74
CA SER A 87 -14.73 2.85 -1.44
C SER A 87 -14.58 1.47 -2.10
N LYS A 88 -14.13 1.42 -3.35
CA LYS A 88 -13.85 0.17 -4.08
C LYS A 88 -12.72 -0.62 -3.43
N ASN A 89 -11.64 0.04 -3.02
CA ASN A 89 -10.50 -0.60 -2.37
C ASN A 89 -10.91 -1.19 -1.02
N LEU A 90 -11.72 -0.47 -0.23
CA LEU A 90 -12.26 -0.99 1.01
C LEU A 90 -13.13 -2.23 0.78
N GLU A 91 -14.05 -2.19 -0.19
CA GLU A 91 -14.88 -3.35 -0.54
C GLU A 91 -14.02 -4.54 -0.98
N PHE A 92 -13.03 -4.31 -1.83
CA PHE A 92 -12.10 -5.33 -2.29
C PHE A 92 -11.32 -5.97 -1.14
N ILE A 93 -10.68 -5.17 -0.28
CA ILE A 93 -9.89 -5.66 0.85
C ILE A 93 -10.79 -6.41 1.84
N CYS A 94 -11.97 -5.88 2.17
CA CYS A 94 -12.91 -6.54 3.07
C CYS A 94 -13.38 -7.89 2.52
N ASN A 95 -13.69 -7.97 1.22
CA ASN A 95 -14.09 -9.22 0.58
C ASN A 95 -12.95 -10.24 0.56
N LEU A 96 -11.72 -9.79 0.23
CA LEU A 96 -10.53 -10.64 0.20
C LEU A 96 -10.23 -11.23 1.58
N VAL A 97 -10.21 -10.39 2.62
CA VAL A 97 -9.96 -10.82 4.00
C VAL A 97 -11.10 -11.70 4.53
N SER A 98 -12.36 -11.47 4.11
CA SER A 98 -13.50 -12.31 4.52
C SER A 98 -13.48 -13.71 3.90
N GLN A 99 -12.94 -13.83 2.68
CA GLN A 99 -12.76 -15.11 1.99
C GLN A 99 -11.51 -15.85 2.48
N TRP A 100 -10.56 -15.13 3.07
CA TRP A 100 -9.38 -15.70 3.68
C TRP A 100 -9.76 -16.50 4.92
N LYS A 101 -9.93 -17.81 4.71
CA LYS A 101 -9.96 -18.78 5.79
C LYS A 101 -8.51 -19.15 6.08
N THR A 102 -8.06 -18.86 7.29
CA THR A 102 -6.89 -19.52 7.84
C THR A 102 -7.14 -21.02 7.69
N GLU A 103 -6.33 -21.73 6.91
CA GLU A 103 -6.26 -23.18 7.06
C GLU A 103 -5.84 -23.45 8.50
N GLU A 104 -6.74 -24.04 9.30
CA GLU A 104 -6.48 -24.47 10.68
C GLU A 104 -5.36 -25.50 10.77
#